data_AF-A0A921GH55-F1
#
_entry.id   AF-A0A921GH55-F1
#
_cell.length_a   1.000
_cell.length_b   1.000
_cell.length_c   1.000
_cell.angle_alpha   90.00
_cell.angle_beta   90.00
_cell.angle_gamma   90.00
#
_symmetry.space_group_name_H-M   'P 1'
#
loop_
_entity.id
_entity.type
_entity.pdbx_description
1 polymer ?
#
loop_
_entity_poly.entity_id
_entity_poly.type
_entity_poly.pdbx_seq_one_letter_code
_entity_poly.pdbx_strand_id
1 'polypeptide(L)'
;MTRTDRDRRPRSGGSSMNGSSRQYSGAGDSRARVPSQTAYHGPTGTRSRGSGMRGPGHRGRGGRGGYPLRSRSINFQGGRNRVLGIDRQLLILGALAVVLLVLVIVGVSSCVRGCSSDPAQSANPVDSRVAAGVSEELTQQFATELNRDEKLAGIAATADRYADTGLLELALSVPEAIDFVAAYPDAEKTAQPYGDTVTQGEAPQLWCWDARWGNVDYAGRALAITGSGPTALSMAYMGLTGNNDKSPADLAQQASEANDATGDSAMAASFLESSAEGLGLSYRSYTSNADNLSQALDAGTYVLLETKAGSITSTAHWILLVSENEDGSITVYDPTSPDVSAHPWAAATLAASTDTIHALSLPKSDDDADSENGTAEDAATTTNE
;
A
#
# COMPACT_ATOMS: atom_id res chain seq x y z
N MET A 1 -69.53 -15.89 20.31
CA MET A 1 -69.02 -17.22 19.93
C MET A 1 -67.72 -17.46 20.69
N THR A 2 -67.69 -18.56 21.48
CA THR A 2 -66.52 -19.34 22.01
C THR A 2 -65.31 -18.56 22.59
N ARG A 3 -65.08 -18.47 23.92
CA ARG A 3 -64.48 -19.46 24.88
C ARG A 3 -63.17 -20.09 24.34
N THR A 4 -62.02 -20.24 25.04
CA THR A 4 -61.53 -20.16 26.44
C THR A 4 -60.00 -20.39 26.33
N ASP A 5 -59.11 -19.62 26.97
CA ASP A 5 -58.55 -19.78 28.33
C ASP A 5 -57.32 -20.73 28.46
N ARG A 6 -56.27 -20.19 29.10
CA ARG A 6 -55.18 -20.77 29.93
C ARG A 6 -54.04 -21.67 29.39
N ASP A 7 -52.84 -21.17 29.67
CA ASP A 7 -51.74 -21.76 30.45
C ASP A 7 -51.42 -23.26 30.34
N ARG A 8 -50.16 -23.57 30.01
CA ARG A 8 -49.24 -24.40 30.83
C ARG A 8 -47.86 -24.61 30.16
N ARG A 9 -46.79 -24.38 30.93
CA ARG A 9 -45.46 -24.97 30.74
C ARG A 9 -45.51 -26.50 30.84
N PRO A 10 -44.49 -27.21 30.31
CA PRO A 10 -43.61 -27.94 31.24
C PRO A 10 -42.11 -27.87 30.90
N ARG A 11 -41.30 -28.09 31.94
CA ARG A 11 -39.86 -28.43 31.94
C ARG A 11 -39.66 -29.91 31.59
N SER A 12 -38.56 -30.28 30.93
CA SER A 12 -37.58 -31.34 31.29
C SER A 12 -36.59 -31.53 30.13
N GLY A 13 -35.27 -31.41 30.36
CA GLY A 13 -34.31 -32.53 30.47
C GLY A 13 -33.65 -32.76 29.11
N GLY A 14 -32.33 -32.77 28.89
CA GLY A 14 -31.17 -33.10 29.71
C GLY A 14 -30.37 -34.17 28.95
N SER A 15 -29.13 -33.88 28.52
CA SER A 15 -27.99 -34.78 28.17
C SER A 15 -26.96 -33.94 27.39
N SER A 16 -25.85 -33.46 27.98
CA SER A 16 -24.60 -34.17 28.29
C SER A 16 -24.01 -34.95 27.13
N MET A 17 -23.03 -34.38 26.43
CA MET A 17 -21.87 -35.15 25.95
C MET A 17 -20.57 -34.41 26.21
N ASN A 18 -19.71 -35.18 26.86
CA ASN A 18 -18.40 -34.88 27.42
C ASN A 18 -17.35 -35.19 26.33
N GLY A 19 -16.29 -34.38 26.25
CA GLY A 19 -15.21 -34.58 25.28
C GLY A 19 -13.92 -33.89 25.74
N SER A 20 -13.34 -34.42 26.81
CA SER A 20 -12.06 -34.00 27.37
C SER A 20 -10.88 -34.77 26.74
N SER A 21 -9.79 -34.05 26.43
CA SER A 21 -8.37 -34.49 26.45
C SER A 21 -7.55 -33.50 25.62
N ARG A 22 -6.38 -32.98 25.99
CA ARG A 22 -5.44 -33.20 27.09
C ARG A 22 -4.66 -31.90 27.29
N GLN A 23 -4.51 -31.50 28.55
CA GLN A 23 -3.41 -30.64 29.00
C GLN A 23 -2.10 -31.45 28.97
N TYR A 24 -1.01 -30.82 28.55
CA TYR A 24 0.34 -31.24 28.94
C TYR A 24 1.04 -30.04 29.58
N SER A 25 1.05 -30.04 30.91
CA SER A 25 1.95 -29.26 31.73
C SER A 25 3.23 -30.08 31.97
N GLY A 26 4.38 -29.47 31.79
CA GLY A 26 5.69 -30.04 32.09
C GLY A 26 6.65 -28.93 32.50
N ALA A 27 6.88 -28.83 33.80
CA ALA A 27 7.73 -27.86 34.48
C ALA A 27 9.19 -28.35 34.63
N GLY A 28 10.10 -27.41 34.91
CA GLY A 28 11.45 -27.62 35.43
C GLY A 28 12.50 -27.82 34.33
N ASP A 29 13.69 -27.24 34.35
CA ASP A 29 14.53 -26.93 35.52
C ASP A 29 15.61 -25.91 35.13
N SER A 30 16.23 -25.34 36.15
CA SER A 30 17.24 -24.28 36.12
C SER A 30 18.65 -24.84 36.33
N ARG A 31 19.67 -24.28 35.63
CA ARG A 31 21.02 -23.88 36.15
C ARG A 31 22.14 -23.82 35.08
N ALA A 32 22.68 -22.61 34.93
CA ALA A 32 24.11 -22.21 35.04
C ALA A 32 25.25 -22.81 34.16
N ARG A 33 25.93 -21.87 33.45
CA ARG A 33 27.41 -21.62 33.36
C ARG A 33 28.31 -22.36 32.33
N VAL A 34 28.64 -21.65 31.21
CA VAL A 34 29.97 -21.22 30.63
C VAL A 34 31.24 -22.11 30.85
N PRO A 35 32.28 -22.17 29.96
CA PRO A 35 32.41 -22.10 28.48
C PRO A 35 33.36 -23.20 27.86
N SER A 36 33.59 -23.11 26.53
CA SER A 36 34.88 -23.29 25.80
C SER A 36 34.98 -24.39 24.71
N GLN A 37 35.49 -23.95 23.53
CA GLN A 37 36.26 -24.66 22.48
C GLN A 37 35.55 -25.82 21.74
N THR A 38 35.58 -26.00 20.41
CA THR A 38 36.56 -25.71 19.33
C THR A 38 35.82 -25.92 17.99
N ALA A 39 35.86 -24.94 17.07
CA ALA A 39 36.56 -24.94 15.77
C ALA A 39 36.10 -25.93 14.67
N TYR A 40 35.58 -25.39 13.57
CA TYR A 40 35.78 -25.94 12.22
C TYR A 40 36.03 -24.82 11.19
N HIS A 41 36.90 -25.12 10.24
CA HIS A 41 37.67 -24.21 9.39
C HIS A 41 36.98 -23.82 8.08
N GLY A 42 37.14 -22.55 7.67
CA GLY A 42 37.04 -22.10 6.28
C GLY A 42 38.43 -21.88 5.67
N PRO A 43 38.61 -21.99 4.34
CA PRO A 43 39.91 -21.85 3.71
C PRO A 43 40.29 -20.38 3.44
N THR A 44 41.56 -20.14 3.75
CA THR A 44 42.32 -18.91 3.88
C THR A 44 42.62 -18.23 2.55
N GLY A 45 42.57 -16.89 2.55
CA GLY A 45 43.20 -16.06 1.52
C GLY A 45 44.70 -15.88 1.73
N THR A 46 45.34 -15.02 0.92
CA THR A 46 46.30 -13.99 1.36
C THR A 46 46.79 -13.15 0.18
N ARG A 47 46.64 -11.83 0.31
CA ARG A 47 47.60 -10.83 -0.21
C ARG A 47 48.56 -10.51 0.94
N SER A 48 49.83 -10.23 0.66
CA SER A 48 50.55 -9.02 1.10
C SER A 48 52.08 -9.16 1.03
N ARG A 49 52.68 -8.21 0.29
CA ARG A 49 53.90 -7.41 0.53
C ARG A 49 55.19 -8.06 1.06
N GLY A 50 56.28 -7.74 0.35
CA GLY A 50 57.15 -6.65 0.81
C GLY A 50 58.64 -6.93 1.03
N SER A 51 59.45 -6.31 0.16
CA SER A 51 60.75 -5.65 0.44
C SER A 51 62.04 -6.46 0.64
N GLY A 52 63.09 -6.03 -0.10
CA GLY A 52 64.35 -5.62 0.55
C GLY A 52 65.59 -6.51 0.42
N MET A 53 66.47 -6.15 -0.54
CA MET A 53 67.95 -6.18 -0.56
C MET A 53 68.77 -7.07 0.42
N ARG A 54 69.74 -7.83 -0.13
CA ARG A 54 71.22 -7.73 0.08
C ARG A 54 71.95 -8.96 -0.51
N GLY A 55 73.02 -8.74 -1.29
CA GLY A 55 74.03 -9.77 -1.67
C GLY A 55 75.07 -9.96 -0.55
N PRO A 56 76.32 -10.41 -0.81
CA PRO A 56 76.90 -11.20 -1.91
C PRO A 56 77.66 -12.47 -1.42
N GLY A 57 78.08 -13.40 -2.29
CA GLY A 57 78.90 -14.54 -1.86
C GLY A 57 79.44 -15.44 -3.00
N HIS A 58 80.72 -15.79 -2.91
CA HIS A 58 81.60 -16.26 -3.99
C HIS A 58 81.75 -17.79 -4.16
N ARG A 59 82.23 -18.16 -5.38
CA ARG A 59 83.29 -19.15 -5.74
C ARG A 59 82.96 -20.63 -6.08
N GLY A 60 83.38 -20.98 -7.31
CA GLY A 60 84.03 -22.25 -7.72
C GLY A 60 83.12 -23.26 -8.44
N ARG A 61 83.54 -24.09 -9.42
CA ARG A 61 84.79 -24.33 -10.15
C ARG A 61 84.50 -25.50 -11.14
N GLY A 62 84.82 -25.35 -12.44
CA GLY A 62 85.02 -26.45 -13.43
C GLY A 62 83.78 -27.29 -13.82
N GLY A 63 83.65 -27.93 -14.98
CA GLY A 63 84.47 -27.99 -16.19
C GLY A 63 83.84 -28.98 -17.21
N ARG A 64 84.16 -28.76 -18.50
CA ARG A 64 84.24 -29.68 -19.68
C ARG A 64 83.02 -30.46 -20.24
N GLY A 65 82.92 -30.39 -21.58
CA GLY A 65 82.33 -31.37 -22.53
C GLY A 65 81.26 -30.72 -23.43
N GLY A 66 81.49 -30.33 -24.70
CA GLY A 66 81.75 -31.18 -25.88
C GLY A 66 80.46 -31.94 -26.25
N TYR A 67 79.74 -31.70 -27.37
CA TYR A 67 80.05 -31.92 -28.80
C TYR A 67 78.99 -31.22 -29.72
N PRO A 68 79.16 -31.16 -31.07
CA PRO A 68 78.85 -29.98 -31.89
C PRO A 68 77.64 -30.06 -32.85
N LEU A 69 77.43 -28.92 -33.51
CA LEU A 69 76.54 -28.60 -34.62
C LEU A 69 76.70 -29.50 -35.86
N ARG A 70 75.59 -29.75 -36.57
CA ARG A 70 75.62 -30.06 -38.01
C ARG A 70 74.70 -29.10 -38.79
N SER A 71 75.38 -28.25 -39.54
CA SER A 71 74.90 -27.42 -40.65
C SER A 71 74.42 -28.24 -41.84
N ARG A 72 73.39 -27.76 -42.54
CA ARG A 72 73.28 -27.89 -43.99
C ARG A 72 72.92 -26.53 -44.61
N SER A 73 73.85 -26.07 -45.43
CA SER A 73 73.82 -24.94 -46.35
C SER A 73 73.10 -25.30 -47.64
N ILE A 74 72.32 -24.38 -48.24
CA ILE A 74 72.23 -24.27 -49.72
C ILE A 74 72.16 -22.79 -50.10
N ASN A 75 72.89 -22.50 -51.17
CA ASN A 75 73.37 -21.21 -51.68
C ASN A 75 72.31 -20.34 -52.38
N PHE A 76 72.56 -19.03 -52.33
CA PHE A 76 72.07 -18.04 -53.28
C PHE A 76 72.96 -18.02 -54.53
N GLN A 77 72.39 -18.25 -55.72
CA GLN A 77 72.75 -17.50 -56.94
C GLN A 77 71.84 -17.80 -58.14
N GLY A 78 71.19 -16.74 -58.63
CA GLY A 78 70.94 -16.52 -60.06
C GLY A 78 69.66 -17.08 -60.69
N GLY A 79 68.69 -16.21 -60.99
CA GLY A 79 67.57 -16.56 -61.88
C GLY A 79 66.50 -15.47 -62.02
N ARG A 80 66.56 -14.72 -63.12
CA ARG A 80 65.68 -13.63 -63.56
C ARG A 80 64.18 -13.96 -63.57
N ASN A 81 63.36 -12.92 -63.33
CA ASN A 81 61.99 -12.66 -63.81
C ASN A 81 60.96 -13.80 -63.82
N ARG A 82 59.89 -13.64 -63.02
CA ARG A 82 58.49 -13.72 -63.49
C ARG A 82 57.55 -13.13 -62.43
N VAL A 83 57.01 -11.96 -62.76
CA VAL A 83 55.86 -11.32 -62.13
C VAL A 83 54.71 -12.35 -62.13
N LEU A 84 54.14 -12.63 -60.95
CA LEU A 84 52.84 -13.28 -60.83
C LEU A 84 51.80 -12.34 -61.43
N GLY A 85 51.49 -12.56 -62.71
CA GLY A 85 50.42 -11.87 -63.43
C GLY A 85 49.07 -12.31 -62.88
N ILE A 86 48.65 -11.70 -61.77
CA ILE A 86 47.23 -11.58 -61.50
C ILE A 86 46.71 -10.58 -62.53
N ASP A 87 45.84 -11.06 -63.41
CA ASP A 87 45.30 -10.26 -64.50
C ASP A 87 44.71 -8.97 -63.93
N ARG A 88 45.10 -7.80 -64.47
CA ARG A 88 44.60 -6.50 -63.97
C ARG A 88 43.08 -6.44 -64.02
N GLN A 89 42.47 -7.18 -64.96
CA GLN A 89 41.03 -7.34 -65.07
C GLN A 89 40.42 -8.09 -63.88
N LEU A 90 41.09 -9.12 -63.36
CA LEU A 90 40.63 -9.89 -62.18
C LEU A 90 40.73 -9.08 -60.88
N LEU A 91 41.76 -8.23 -60.74
CA LEU A 91 41.87 -7.32 -59.60
C LEU A 91 40.79 -6.23 -59.62
N ILE A 92 40.49 -5.68 -60.80
CA ILE A 92 39.42 -4.68 -60.96
C ILE A 92 38.05 -5.30 -60.69
N LEU A 93 37.78 -6.51 -61.20
CA LEU A 93 36.53 -7.23 -60.92
C LEU A 93 36.38 -7.57 -59.44
N GLY A 94 37.46 -7.99 -58.76
CA GLY A 94 37.46 -8.22 -57.32
C GLY A 94 37.18 -6.96 -56.52
N ALA A 95 37.80 -5.82 -56.89
CA ALA A 95 37.55 -4.54 -56.24
C ALA A 95 36.11 -4.06 -56.43
N LEU A 96 35.55 -4.19 -57.64
CA LEU A 96 34.15 -3.85 -57.92
C LEU A 96 33.16 -4.75 -57.16
N ALA A 97 33.46 -6.04 -57.01
CA ALA A 97 32.64 -6.96 -56.24
C ALA A 97 32.63 -6.58 -54.74
N VAL A 98 33.78 -6.17 -54.18
CA VAL A 98 33.86 -5.67 -52.80
C VAL A 98 33.10 -4.36 -52.63
N VAL A 99 33.22 -3.43 -53.56
CA VAL A 99 32.45 -2.17 -53.52
C VAL A 99 30.95 -2.43 -53.61
N LEU A 100 30.51 -3.34 -54.48
CA LEU A 100 29.10 -3.73 -54.60
C LEU A 100 28.59 -4.43 -53.34
N LEU A 101 29.40 -5.29 -52.72
CA LEU A 101 29.08 -5.90 -51.43
C LEU A 101 28.92 -4.85 -50.33
N VAL A 102 29.82 -3.86 -50.26
CA VAL A 102 29.72 -2.74 -49.32
C VAL A 102 28.46 -1.91 -49.58
N LEU A 103 28.13 -1.63 -50.84
CA LEU A 103 26.90 -0.91 -51.20
C LEU A 103 25.63 -1.70 -50.85
N VAL A 104 25.66 -3.03 -50.97
CA VAL A 104 24.53 -3.89 -50.54
C VAL A 104 24.43 -3.89 -49.01
N ILE A 105 25.55 -4.00 -48.28
CA ILE A 105 25.55 -3.96 -46.81
C ILE A 105 25.06 -2.59 -46.31
N VAL A 106 25.52 -1.49 -46.92
CA VAL A 106 25.09 -0.13 -46.58
C VAL A 106 23.65 0.11 -47.00
N GLY A 107 23.22 -0.38 -48.17
CA GLY A 107 21.83 -0.28 -48.64
C GLY A 107 20.85 -1.07 -47.76
N VAL A 108 21.20 -2.29 -47.36
CA VAL A 108 20.43 -3.08 -46.38
C VAL A 108 20.45 -2.40 -45.02
N SER A 109 21.57 -1.81 -44.59
CA SER A 109 21.64 -1.04 -43.34
C SER A 109 20.76 0.20 -43.37
N SER A 110 20.58 0.84 -44.53
CA SER A 110 19.66 1.96 -44.72
C SER A 110 18.20 1.53 -44.75
N CYS A 111 17.88 0.33 -45.25
CA CYS A 111 16.52 -0.24 -45.16
C CYS A 111 16.16 -0.74 -43.76
N VAL A 112 17.15 -1.11 -42.94
CA VAL A 112 16.94 -1.55 -41.54
C VAL A 112 16.88 -0.38 -40.55
N ARG A 113 17.43 0.80 -40.92
CA ARG A 113 17.25 2.07 -40.16
C ARG A 113 16.09 2.95 -40.64
N GLY A 114 15.48 2.63 -41.78
CA GLY A 114 14.34 3.37 -42.35
C GLY A 114 12.96 2.78 -42.02
N CYS A 115 12.90 1.65 -41.31
CA CYS A 115 11.66 0.98 -40.90
C CYS A 115 11.52 0.80 -39.38
N SER A 116 12.31 1.51 -38.59
CA SER A 116 11.94 1.83 -37.20
C SER A 116 11.15 3.13 -37.23
N SER A 117 9.93 3.07 -37.79
CA SER A 117 8.88 3.92 -37.27
C SER A 117 8.74 3.51 -35.81
N ASP A 118 9.28 4.32 -34.90
CA ASP A 118 8.72 4.39 -33.55
C ASP A 118 7.19 4.38 -33.74
N PRO A 119 6.42 3.55 -33.02
CA PRO A 119 5.00 3.79 -33.00
C PRO A 119 4.87 5.21 -32.51
N ALA A 120 4.45 6.12 -33.40
CA ALA A 120 4.10 7.46 -32.99
C ALA A 120 3.14 7.23 -31.83
N GLN A 121 3.57 7.53 -30.60
CA GLN A 121 2.66 7.72 -29.48
C GLN A 121 1.64 8.70 -30.04
N SER A 122 0.46 8.22 -30.38
CA SER A 122 -0.54 9.06 -31.01
C SER A 122 -0.87 10.09 -29.96
N ALA A 123 -0.36 11.31 -30.13
CA ALA A 123 -0.56 12.38 -29.17
C ALA A 123 -2.06 12.49 -28.86
N ASN A 124 -2.40 12.75 -27.60
CA ASN A 124 -3.79 12.86 -27.22
C ASN A 124 -4.48 13.93 -28.10
N PRO A 125 -5.62 13.61 -28.74
CA PRO A 125 -6.23 14.48 -29.73
C PRO A 125 -6.82 15.77 -29.14
N VAL A 126 -7.05 15.81 -27.82
CA VAL A 126 -7.67 16.95 -27.12
C VAL A 126 -6.61 17.89 -26.56
N ASP A 127 -5.64 17.38 -25.81
CA ASP A 127 -4.48 18.15 -25.33
C ASP A 127 -3.22 17.29 -25.38
N SER A 128 -2.25 17.71 -26.20
CA SER A 128 -0.99 17.01 -26.41
C SER A 128 -0.11 16.85 -25.16
N ARG A 129 -0.39 17.59 -24.08
CA ARG A 129 0.31 17.48 -22.79
C ARG A 129 -0.17 16.31 -21.94
N VAL A 130 -1.33 15.74 -22.27
CA VAL A 130 -1.92 14.60 -21.56
C VAL A 130 -1.57 13.32 -22.32
N ALA A 131 -1.31 12.23 -21.59
CA ALA A 131 -0.95 10.95 -22.17
C ALA A 131 -2.02 10.43 -23.16
N ALA A 132 -1.55 9.68 -24.15
CA ALA A 132 -2.41 9.02 -25.12
C ALA A 132 -3.26 7.95 -24.42
N GLY A 133 -4.56 7.90 -24.72
CA GLY A 133 -5.48 6.88 -24.18
C GLY A 133 -6.26 7.31 -22.94
N VAL A 134 -5.98 8.49 -22.37
CA VAL A 134 -6.85 9.12 -21.37
C VAL A 134 -8.17 9.54 -22.04
N SER A 135 -9.30 9.40 -21.33
CA SER A 135 -10.61 9.79 -21.86
C SER A 135 -10.65 11.28 -22.20
N GLU A 136 -11.54 11.65 -23.12
CA GLU A 136 -11.72 13.05 -23.52
C GLU A 136 -12.14 13.91 -22.32
N GLU A 137 -13.05 13.41 -21.49
CA GLU A 137 -13.55 14.11 -20.31
C GLU A 137 -12.43 14.40 -19.30
N LEU A 138 -11.63 13.38 -18.96
CA LEU A 138 -10.54 13.53 -18.00
C LEU A 138 -9.41 14.40 -18.59
N THR A 139 -9.17 14.30 -19.90
CA THR A 139 -8.22 15.19 -20.60
C THR A 139 -8.66 16.65 -20.53
N GLN A 140 -9.95 16.94 -20.71
CA GLN A 140 -10.48 18.30 -20.57
C GLN A 140 -10.31 18.84 -19.14
N GLN A 141 -10.54 18.02 -18.12
CA GLN A 141 -10.31 18.41 -16.72
C GLN A 141 -8.84 18.69 -16.43
N PHE A 142 -7.92 17.88 -16.96
CA PHE A 142 -6.49 18.20 -16.87
C PHE A 142 -6.19 19.51 -17.59
N ALA A 143 -6.66 19.70 -18.83
CA ALA A 143 -6.35 20.88 -19.63
C ALA A 143 -6.62 22.21 -18.92
N THR A 144 -7.64 22.27 -18.05
CA THR A 144 -7.96 23.46 -17.24
C THR A 144 -7.02 23.64 -16.04
N GLU A 145 -6.49 22.57 -15.47
CA GLU A 145 -5.72 22.58 -14.22
C GLU A 145 -4.20 22.43 -14.40
N LEU A 146 -3.70 22.09 -15.59
CA LEU A 146 -2.27 21.79 -15.84
C LEU A 146 -1.28 22.89 -15.43
N ASN A 147 -1.71 24.14 -15.34
CA ASN A 147 -0.85 25.26 -14.95
C ASN A 147 -0.80 25.49 -13.42
N ARG A 148 -1.60 24.75 -12.65
CA ARG A 148 -1.69 24.87 -11.20
C ARG A 148 -0.47 24.31 -10.49
N ASP A 149 0.07 23.19 -11.01
CA ASP A 149 1.13 22.44 -10.36
C ASP A 149 1.97 21.65 -11.37
N GLU A 150 3.30 21.68 -11.24
CA GLU A 150 4.24 20.99 -12.15
C GLU A 150 4.13 19.46 -12.05
N LYS A 151 3.90 18.92 -10.85
CA LYS A 151 3.72 17.49 -10.64
C LYS A 151 2.37 17.04 -11.20
N LEU A 152 1.32 17.85 -11.11
CA LEU A 152 0.05 17.56 -11.77
C LEU A 152 0.23 17.47 -13.29
N ALA A 153 1.03 18.36 -13.88
CA ALA A 153 1.38 18.25 -15.30
C ALA A 153 2.18 16.98 -15.62
N GLY A 154 3.10 16.58 -14.73
CA GLY A 154 3.82 15.30 -14.84
C GLY A 154 2.90 14.08 -14.77
N ILE A 155 1.91 14.09 -13.87
CA ILE A 155 0.88 13.04 -13.76
C ILE A 155 0.12 12.93 -15.07
N ALA A 156 -0.37 14.06 -15.61
CA ALA A 156 -1.14 14.06 -16.85
C ALA A 156 -0.32 13.56 -18.05
N ALA A 157 0.95 13.96 -18.16
CA ALA A 157 1.86 13.54 -19.22
C ALA A 157 2.21 12.04 -19.16
N THR A 158 2.06 11.42 -17.99
CA THR A 158 2.34 9.99 -17.75
C THR A 158 1.12 9.23 -17.28
N ALA A 159 -0.08 9.73 -17.60
CA ALA A 159 -1.35 9.19 -17.12
C ALA A 159 -1.60 7.74 -17.58
N ASP A 160 -0.97 7.29 -18.67
CA ASP A 160 -0.99 5.90 -19.15
C ASP A 160 -0.31 4.91 -18.20
N ARG A 161 0.51 5.40 -17.25
CA ARG A 161 1.12 4.58 -16.19
C ARG A 161 0.14 4.24 -15.06
N TYR A 162 -1.03 4.88 -15.02
CA TYR A 162 -2.04 4.68 -13.98
C TYR A 162 -3.15 3.78 -14.50
N ALA A 163 -3.15 2.52 -14.06
CA ALA A 163 -4.20 1.57 -14.43
C ALA A 163 -5.59 1.97 -13.87
N ASP A 164 -5.61 2.69 -12.76
CA ASP A 164 -6.81 3.19 -12.10
C ASP A 164 -6.94 4.70 -12.30
N THR A 165 -7.98 5.13 -13.04
CA THR A 165 -8.26 6.55 -13.30
C THR A 165 -8.63 7.31 -12.04
N GLY A 166 -9.07 6.63 -10.98
CA GLY A 166 -9.38 7.28 -9.69
C GLY A 166 -8.18 7.99 -9.07
N LEU A 167 -6.95 7.53 -9.35
CA LEU A 167 -5.74 8.23 -8.90
C LEU A 167 -5.54 9.56 -9.65
N LEU A 168 -5.89 9.60 -10.93
CA LEU A 168 -5.86 10.82 -11.73
C LEU A 168 -6.92 11.82 -11.27
N GLU A 169 -8.13 11.33 -10.98
CA GLU A 169 -9.23 12.11 -10.41
C GLU A 169 -8.87 12.66 -9.02
N LEU A 170 -8.21 11.86 -8.17
CA LEU A 170 -7.73 12.27 -6.86
C LEU A 170 -6.72 13.43 -6.95
N ALA A 171 -5.76 13.38 -7.88
CA ALA A 171 -4.79 14.47 -8.06
C ALA A 171 -5.45 15.77 -8.57
N LEU A 172 -6.51 15.65 -9.36
CA LEU A 172 -7.27 16.80 -9.84
C LEU A 172 -8.07 17.45 -8.71
N SER A 173 -8.79 16.64 -7.93
CA SER A 173 -9.73 17.10 -6.90
C SER A 173 -9.05 17.50 -5.59
N VAL A 174 -7.95 16.84 -5.20
CA VAL A 174 -7.27 17.07 -3.92
C VAL A 174 -5.82 17.47 -4.17
N PRO A 175 -5.49 18.78 -4.15
CA PRO A 175 -4.11 19.27 -4.35
C PRO A 175 -3.10 18.63 -3.40
N GLU A 176 -3.49 18.36 -2.15
CA GLU A 176 -2.66 17.74 -1.12
C GLU A 176 -2.26 16.29 -1.44
N ALA A 177 -2.99 15.62 -2.36
CA ALA A 177 -2.71 14.25 -2.77
C ALA A 177 -1.78 14.15 -4.00
N ILE A 178 -1.44 15.28 -4.65
CA ILE A 178 -0.63 15.29 -5.88
C ILE A 178 0.72 14.58 -5.68
N ASP A 179 1.37 14.82 -4.55
CA ASP A 179 2.68 14.23 -4.24
C ASP A 179 2.60 12.71 -4.11
N PHE A 180 1.54 12.22 -3.46
CA PHE A 180 1.27 10.80 -3.33
C PHE A 180 1.00 10.18 -4.71
N VAL A 181 0.10 10.78 -5.50
CA VAL A 181 -0.28 10.25 -6.82
C VAL A 181 0.93 10.22 -7.74
N ALA A 182 1.73 11.29 -7.79
CA ALA A 182 2.93 11.35 -8.63
C ALA A 182 3.94 10.23 -8.31
N ALA A 183 4.04 9.82 -7.04
CA ALA A 183 4.91 8.73 -6.61
C ALA A 183 4.30 7.34 -6.81
N TYR A 184 2.98 7.22 -6.94
CA TYR A 184 2.26 5.95 -6.94
C TYR A 184 2.76 4.93 -7.97
N PRO A 185 3.06 5.27 -9.24
CA PRO A 185 3.49 4.28 -10.24
C PRO A 185 4.79 3.55 -9.89
N ASP A 186 5.64 4.19 -9.09
CA ASP A 186 6.97 3.70 -8.70
C ASP A 186 7.03 3.24 -7.23
N ALA A 187 5.93 3.39 -6.49
CA ALA A 187 5.84 3.06 -5.06
C ALA A 187 5.61 1.57 -4.81
N GLU A 188 6.29 1.05 -3.78
CA GLU A 188 6.02 -0.28 -3.23
C GLU A 188 4.59 -0.36 -2.69
N LYS A 189 3.90 -1.46 -2.98
CA LYS A 189 2.50 -1.69 -2.57
C LYS A 189 2.41 -2.32 -1.18
N THR A 190 3.21 -1.79 -0.25
CA THR A 190 3.37 -2.35 1.11
C THR A 190 3.03 -1.32 2.17
N ALA A 191 2.42 -1.78 3.26
CA ALA A 191 2.08 -0.94 4.41
C ALA A 191 3.30 -0.60 5.26
N GLN A 192 3.27 0.57 5.87
CA GLN A 192 4.17 1.01 6.93
C GLN A 192 3.36 1.27 8.21
N PRO A 193 3.94 1.07 9.40
CA PRO A 193 3.25 1.37 10.66
C PRO A 193 2.93 2.85 10.77
N TYR A 194 1.89 3.21 11.53
CA TYR A 194 1.52 4.60 11.78
C TYR A 194 2.65 5.38 12.46
N GLY A 195 3.16 4.89 13.58
CA GLY A 195 4.37 5.40 14.23
C GLY A 195 4.23 6.72 14.98
N ASP A 196 3.19 7.52 14.73
CA ASP A 196 2.93 8.75 15.48
C ASP A 196 2.28 8.44 16.85
N THR A 197 2.46 9.36 17.80
CA THR A 197 1.83 9.24 19.13
C THR A 197 0.33 9.51 19.02
N VAL A 198 -0.47 8.69 19.69
CA VAL A 198 -1.94 8.83 19.77
C VAL A 198 -2.32 9.13 21.22
N THR A 199 -3.27 10.03 21.42
CA THR A 199 -3.84 10.36 22.73
C THR A 199 -5.24 9.78 22.82
N GLN A 200 -5.53 9.03 23.87
CA GLN A 200 -6.88 8.55 24.12
C GLN A 200 -7.86 9.73 24.30
N GLY A 201 -9.00 9.67 23.61
CA GLY A 201 -9.99 10.75 23.50
C GLY A 201 -9.79 11.68 22.30
N GLU A 202 -8.65 11.58 21.60
CA GLU A 202 -8.31 12.43 20.46
C GLU A 202 -8.02 11.57 19.23
N ALA A 203 -9.03 11.41 18.37
CA ALA A 203 -8.85 10.74 17.08
C ALA A 203 -7.83 11.53 16.23
N PRO A 204 -6.84 10.87 15.59
CA PRO A 204 -6.01 11.53 14.60
C PRO A 204 -6.79 11.73 13.30
N GLN A 205 -6.60 12.85 12.60
CA GLN A 205 -7.06 12.99 11.22
C GLN A 205 -6.12 12.20 10.30
N LEU A 206 -6.64 11.18 9.63
CA LEU A 206 -5.90 10.36 8.66
C LEU A 206 -6.48 10.54 7.25
N TRP A 207 -5.64 10.33 6.24
CA TRP A 207 -6.04 10.44 4.83
C TRP A 207 -5.84 9.11 4.12
N CYS A 208 -6.72 8.75 3.19
CA CYS A 208 -6.56 7.53 2.39
C CYS A 208 -5.24 7.53 1.60
N TRP A 209 -4.78 8.70 1.12
CA TRP A 209 -3.58 8.88 0.31
C TRP A 209 -2.29 9.12 1.11
N ASP A 210 -2.23 8.70 2.38
CA ASP A 210 -0.98 8.69 3.12
C ASP A 210 -0.02 7.64 2.54
N ALA A 211 1.24 7.99 2.31
CA ALA A 211 2.23 7.09 1.71
C ALA A 211 2.46 5.80 2.52
N ARG A 212 2.14 5.81 3.84
CA ARG A 212 2.25 4.64 4.72
C ARG A 212 1.27 3.51 4.35
N TRP A 213 0.12 3.81 3.75
CA TRP A 213 -0.90 2.79 3.45
C TRP A 213 -1.64 2.98 2.12
N GLY A 214 -1.70 4.19 1.57
CA GLY A 214 -2.49 4.49 0.37
C GLY A 214 -2.08 3.71 -0.87
N ASN A 215 -0.83 3.23 -0.91
CA ASN A 215 -0.30 2.39 -1.98
C ASN A 215 -0.74 0.92 -1.92
N VAL A 216 -1.32 0.47 -0.81
CA VAL A 216 -1.73 -0.93 -0.62
C VAL A 216 -2.96 -1.23 -1.46
N ASP A 217 -3.02 -2.42 -2.06
CA ASP A 217 -4.22 -2.89 -2.77
C ASP A 217 -5.34 -3.23 -1.77
N TYR A 218 -6.52 -2.63 -1.97
CA TYR A 218 -7.73 -2.87 -1.18
C TYR A 218 -8.98 -2.80 -2.06
N ALA A 219 -9.88 -3.79 -1.93
CA ALA A 219 -11.10 -3.90 -2.73
C ALA A 219 -10.86 -3.78 -4.26
N GLY A 220 -9.72 -4.30 -4.74
CA GLY A 220 -9.35 -4.31 -6.16
C GLY A 220 -8.77 -3.00 -6.71
N ARG A 221 -8.53 -2.00 -5.85
CA ARG A 221 -7.96 -0.69 -6.20
C ARG A 221 -6.92 -0.26 -5.16
N ALA A 222 -6.29 0.88 -5.35
CA ALA A 222 -5.44 1.45 -4.30
C ALA A 222 -6.29 1.83 -3.07
N LEU A 223 -5.79 1.61 -1.86
CA LEU A 223 -6.43 2.04 -0.62
C LEU A 223 -6.63 3.57 -0.61
N ALA A 224 -5.77 4.33 -1.29
CA ALA A 224 -5.98 5.76 -1.54
C ALA A 224 -7.34 6.11 -2.16
N ILE A 225 -7.97 5.16 -2.87
CA ILE A 225 -9.24 5.35 -3.58
C ILE A 225 -10.41 4.67 -2.88
N THR A 226 -10.21 3.46 -2.33
CA THR A 226 -11.29 2.64 -1.74
C THR A 226 -11.19 2.50 -0.22
N GLY A 227 -10.23 3.15 0.42
CA GLY A 227 -9.89 2.92 1.83
C GLY A 227 -10.61 3.79 2.84
N SER A 228 -11.70 4.50 2.47
CA SER A 228 -12.37 5.43 3.40
C SER A 228 -12.86 4.74 4.67
N GLY A 229 -13.43 3.54 4.54
CA GLY A 229 -13.95 2.76 5.66
C GLY A 229 -12.87 2.36 6.67
N PRO A 230 -11.83 1.61 6.24
CA PRO A 230 -10.72 1.25 7.11
C PRO A 230 -10.00 2.45 7.72
N THR A 231 -9.89 3.56 6.97
CA THR A 231 -9.26 4.78 7.47
C THR A 231 -10.10 5.43 8.57
N ALA A 232 -11.41 5.60 8.37
CA ALA A 232 -12.31 6.13 9.39
C ALA A 232 -12.37 5.24 10.65
N LEU A 233 -12.38 3.92 10.49
CA LEU A 233 -12.34 2.97 11.61
C LEU A 233 -11.00 3.04 12.36
N SER A 234 -9.88 3.22 11.66
CA SER A 234 -8.56 3.40 12.28
C SER A 234 -8.52 4.66 13.15
N MET A 235 -9.07 5.78 12.65
CA MET A 235 -9.19 7.02 13.42
C MET A 235 -10.01 6.81 14.71
N ALA A 236 -11.17 6.16 14.59
CA ALA A 236 -12.05 5.87 15.73
C ALA A 236 -11.36 4.96 16.76
N TYR A 237 -10.73 3.88 16.30
CA TYR A 237 -9.98 2.95 17.14
C TYR A 237 -8.86 3.65 17.91
N MET A 238 -8.05 4.45 17.20
CA MET A 238 -6.94 5.20 17.77
C MET A 238 -7.45 6.19 18.82
N GLY A 239 -8.47 6.98 18.50
CA GLY A 239 -9.05 7.93 19.44
C GLY A 239 -9.67 7.24 20.67
N LEU A 240 -10.39 6.12 20.51
CA LEU A 240 -11.04 5.46 21.65
C LEU A 240 -10.05 4.77 22.58
N THR A 241 -9.04 4.11 22.02
CA THR A 241 -8.15 3.23 22.78
C THR A 241 -6.83 3.88 23.17
N GLY A 242 -6.41 4.95 22.48
CA GLY A 242 -5.07 5.51 22.57
C GLY A 242 -3.98 4.63 21.95
N ASN A 243 -4.34 3.51 21.30
CA ASN A 243 -3.39 2.62 20.64
C ASN A 243 -3.21 3.00 19.17
N ASN A 244 -2.07 2.66 18.58
CA ASN A 244 -1.73 2.96 17.19
C ASN A 244 -1.28 1.74 16.37
N ASP A 245 -1.60 0.53 16.84
CA ASP A 245 -1.22 -0.77 16.27
C ASP A 245 -2.22 -1.29 15.22
N LYS A 246 -3.20 -0.47 14.83
CA LYS A 246 -4.18 -0.75 13.78
C LYS A 246 -4.25 0.42 12.80
N SER A 247 -3.35 0.41 11.82
CA SER A 247 -3.35 1.36 10.72
C SER A 247 -4.54 1.13 9.78
N PRO A 248 -4.83 2.08 8.87
CA PRO A 248 -5.82 1.86 7.81
C PRO A 248 -5.55 0.61 6.97
N ALA A 249 -4.28 0.28 6.70
CA ALA A 249 -3.91 -0.93 5.97
C ALA A 249 -4.22 -2.21 6.78
N ASP A 250 -3.99 -2.22 8.10
CA ASP A 250 -4.29 -3.38 8.94
C ASP A 250 -5.79 -3.68 8.98
N LEU A 251 -6.62 -2.63 9.04
CA LEU A 251 -8.07 -2.77 9.04
C LEU A 251 -8.62 -3.09 7.64
N ALA A 252 -8.00 -2.58 6.58
CA ALA A 252 -8.31 -2.95 5.21
C ALA A 252 -8.04 -4.44 4.94
N GLN A 253 -6.91 -4.94 5.46
CA GLN A 253 -6.60 -6.37 5.42
C GLN A 253 -7.65 -7.19 6.18
N GLN A 254 -7.99 -6.82 7.41
CA GLN A 254 -9.00 -7.54 8.20
C GLN A 254 -10.38 -7.54 7.51
N ALA A 255 -10.81 -6.42 6.92
CA ALA A 255 -12.06 -6.35 6.17
C ALA A 255 -12.01 -7.27 4.93
N SER A 256 -10.87 -7.37 4.25
CA SER A 256 -10.68 -8.27 3.12
C SER A 256 -10.74 -9.74 3.54
N GLU A 257 -10.08 -10.11 4.64
CA GLU A 257 -10.10 -11.46 5.22
C GLU A 257 -11.50 -11.88 5.69
N ALA A 258 -12.30 -10.92 6.17
CA ALA A 258 -13.70 -11.12 6.54
C ALA A 258 -14.65 -11.21 5.32
N ASN A 259 -14.18 -10.94 4.10
CA ASN A 259 -14.98 -10.75 2.88
C ASN A 259 -15.94 -9.54 2.96
N ASP A 260 -15.62 -8.55 3.78
CA ASP A 260 -16.38 -7.31 3.93
C ASP A 260 -15.79 -6.16 3.08
N ALA A 261 -14.71 -6.37 2.32
CA ALA A 261 -14.18 -5.41 1.33
C ALA A 261 -15.09 -5.34 0.08
N THR A 262 -16.33 -4.93 0.27
CA THR A 262 -17.42 -4.98 -0.72
C THR A 262 -18.34 -3.75 -0.61
N GLY A 263 -19.29 -3.62 -1.53
CA GLY A 263 -20.25 -2.51 -1.56
C GLY A 263 -19.69 -1.26 -2.23
N ASP A 264 -20.54 -0.23 -2.35
CA ASP A 264 -20.21 0.99 -3.09
C ASP A 264 -19.12 1.82 -2.40
N SER A 265 -19.01 1.73 -1.07
CA SER A 265 -17.98 2.38 -0.24
C SER A 265 -16.79 1.47 0.08
N ALA A 266 -16.71 0.30 -0.56
CA ALA A 266 -15.63 -0.70 -0.45
C ALA A 266 -15.38 -1.31 0.95
N MET A 267 -16.23 -1.02 1.93
CA MET A 267 -16.28 -1.69 3.23
C MET A 267 -17.73 -1.85 3.66
N ALA A 268 -18.16 -3.09 3.89
CA ALA A 268 -19.51 -3.40 4.34
C ALA A 268 -19.69 -2.99 5.81
N ALA A 269 -20.85 -2.40 6.14
CA ALA A 269 -21.16 -1.97 7.50
C ALA A 269 -21.15 -3.13 8.53
N SER A 270 -21.39 -4.38 8.08
CA SER A 270 -21.28 -5.59 8.91
C SER A 270 -19.91 -5.78 9.52
N PHE A 271 -18.86 -5.25 8.89
CA PHE A 271 -17.50 -5.32 9.41
C PHE A 271 -17.34 -4.59 10.74
N LEU A 272 -18.06 -3.48 10.95
CA LEU A 272 -18.00 -2.72 12.20
C LEU A 272 -18.53 -3.56 13.38
N GLU A 273 -19.63 -4.28 13.16
CA GLU A 273 -20.21 -5.17 14.17
C GLU A 273 -19.30 -6.37 14.44
N SER A 274 -18.78 -7.01 13.39
CA SER A 274 -17.98 -8.23 13.52
C SER A 274 -16.57 -8.00 14.06
N SER A 275 -15.98 -6.83 13.81
CA SER A 275 -14.61 -6.51 14.24
C SER A 275 -14.53 -5.84 15.62
N ALA A 276 -15.61 -5.22 16.09
CA ALA A 276 -15.59 -4.40 17.31
C ALA A 276 -15.02 -5.14 18.53
N GLU A 277 -15.50 -6.36 18.83
CA GLU A 277 -15.01 -7.14 19.98
C GLU A 277 -13.50 -7.45 19.86
N GLY A 278 -13.03 -7.82 18.67
CA GLY A 278 -11.61 -8.08 18.41
C GLY A 278 -10.72 -6.85 18.52
N LEU A 279 -11.30 -5.66 18.33
CA LEU A 279 -10.65 -4.37 18.54
C LEU A 279 -10.78 -3.87 20.00
N GLY A 280 -11.48 -4.60 20.88
CA GLY A 280 -11.76 -4.16 22.24
C GLY A 280 -12.74 -2.99 22.31
N LEU A 281 -13.63 -2.88 21.33
CA LEU A 281 -14.67 -1.86 21.21
C LEU A 281 -16.06 -2.44 21.42
N SER A 282 -17.01 -1.57 21.76
CA SER A 282 -18.45 -1.83 21.69
C SER A 282 -19.04 -1.21 20.43
N TYR A 283 -19.99 -1.89 19.81
CA TYR A 283 -20.69 -1.43 18.62
C TYR A 283 -22.20 -1.33 18.85
N ARG A 284 -22.81 -0.26 18.35
CA ARG A 284 -24.27 -0.10 18.27
C ARG A 284 -24.65 0.59 16.97
N SER A 285 -25.77 0.19 16.38
CA SER A 285 -26.36 0.87 15.23
C SER A 285 -27.70 1.52 15.58
N TYR A 286 -28.00 2.63 14.91
CA TYR A 286 -29.24 3.36 15.08
C TYR A 286 -29.79 3.78 13.72
N THR A 287 -31.11 3.90 13.62
CA THR A 287 -31.73 4.57 12.46
C THR A 287 -31.25 6.01 12.39
N SER A 288 -30.88 6.47 11.20
CA SER A 288 -30.38 7.83 11.01
C SER A 288 -31.48 8.89 11.24
N ASN A 289 -31.23 9.79 12.18
CA ASN A 289 -31.93 11.06 12.38
C ASN A 289 -31.07 11.96 13.28
N ALA A 290 -31.36 13.26 13.33
CA ALA A 290 -30.57 14.23 14.08
C ALA A 290 -30.51 13.91 15.59
N ASP A 291 -31.63 13.50 16.19
CA ASP A 291 -31.70 13.21 17.64
C ASP A 291 -30.83 12.00 18.00
N ASN A 292 -30.93 10.91 17.23
CA ASN A 292 -30.10 9.72 17.43
C ASN A 292 -28.61 10.01 17.20
N LEU A 293 -28.29 10.90 16.26
CA LEU A 293 -26.92 11.27 15.96
C LEU A 293 -26.30 12.06 17.12
N SER A 294 -26.98 13.11 17.61
CA SER A 294 -26.52 13.85 18.79
C SER A 294 -26.52 12.99 20.06
N GLN A 295 -27.46 12.05 20.20
CA GLN A 295 -27.44 11.12 21.34
C GLN A 295 -26.28 10.11 21.27
N ALA A 296 -25.95 9.63 20.07
CA ALA A 296 -24.86 8.67 19.89
C ALA A 296 -23.48 9.33 19.97
N LEU A 297 -23.37 10.60 19.57
CA LEU A 297 -22.13 11.36 19.62
C LEU A 297 -21.92 12.01 21.00
N ASP A 298 -21.75 11.18 22.02
CA ASP A 298 -21.45 11.60 23.39
C ASP A 298 -19.95 11.49 23.73
N ALA A 299 -19.58 11.93 24.94
CA ALA A 299 -18.20 11.84 25.41
C ALA A 299 -17.75 10.37 25.49
N GLY A 300 -16.77 9.99 24.66
CA GLY A 300 -16.23 8.64 24.61
C GLY A 300 -16.86 7.73 23.54
N THR A 301 -17.66 8.30 22.64
CA THR A 301 -18.21 7.61 21.46
C THR A 301 -17.82 8.33 20.18
N TYR A 302 -17.45 7.57 19.15
CA TYR A 302 -17.38 8.08 17.78
C TYR A 302 -18.43 7.43 16.91
N VAL A 303 -18.89 8.15 15.89
CA VAL A 303 -19.92 7.66 14.97
C VAL A 303 -19.37 7.59 13.56
N LEU A 304 -19.39 6.40 12.94
CA LEU A 304 -19.06 6.22 11.53
C LEU A 304 -20.34 6.28 10.70
N LEU A 305 -20.27 7.02 9.58
CA LEU A 305 -21.35 7.10 8.60
C LEU A 305 -20.88 6.61 7.25
N GLU A 306 -21.64 5.70 6.64
CA GLU A 306 -21.56 5.44 5.21
C GLU A 306 -22.47 6.44 4.49
N THR A 307 -21.86 7.42 3.83
CA THR A 307 -22.60 8.48 3.14
C THR A 307 -23.05 8.00 1.76
N LYS A 308 -24.23 8.43 1.33
CA LYS A 308 -24.75 8.16 -0.01
C LYS A 308 -24.07 9.06 -1.03
N ALA A 309 -23.83 8.53 -2.23
CA ALA A 309 -23.36 9.33 -3.36
C ALA A 309 -24.29 10.53 -3.62
N GLY A 310 -23.70 11.71 -3.80
CA GLY A 310 -24.41 12.97 -4.06
C GLY A 310 -24.99 13.66 -2.83
N SER A 311 -24.68 13.19 -1.62
CA SER A 311 -25.11 13.84 -0.36
C SER A 311 -24.06 14.81 0.18
N ILE A 312 -22.87 14.29 0.53
CA ILE A 312 -21.72 15.07 0.99
C ILE A 312 -20.72 15.24 -0.15
N THR A 313 -20.31 14.13 -0.76
CA THR A 313 -19.47 14.11 -1.96
C THR A 313 -20.19 13.39 -3.10
N SER A 314 -19.60 13.37 -4.30
CA SER A 314 -20.17 12.70 -5.47
C SER A 314 -20.24 11.18 -5.36
N THR A 315 -19.51 10.57 -4.42
CA THR A 315 -19.39 9.12 -4.26
C THR A 315 -19.82 8.68 -2.87
N ALA A 316 -20.34 7.45 -2.77
CA ALA A 316 -20.55 6.83 -1.48
C ALA A 316 -19.19 6.55 -0.82
N HIS A 317 -19.04 6.92 0.45
CA HIS A 317 -17.81 6.71 1.21
C HIS A 317 -18.08 6.85 2.71
N TRP A 318 -17.10 6.41 3.50
CA TRP A 318 -17.16 6.43 4.96
C TRP A 318 -16.50 7.68 5.54
N ILE A 319 -17.14 8.28 6.54
CA ILE A 319 -16.63 9.41 7.33
C ILE A 319 -16.74 9.11 8.83
N LEU A 320 -15.95 9.82 9.64
CA LEU A 320 -16.00 9.78 11.10
C LEU A 320 -16.56 11.07 11.67
N LEU A 321 -17.54 10.98 12.57
CA LEU A 321 -18.00 12.10 13.39
C LEU A 321 -17.26 12.07 14.72
N VAL A 322 -16.66 13.21 15.07
CA VAL A 322 -15.67 13.30 16.16
C VAL A 322 -16.26 13.97 17.40
N SER A 323 -16.95 15.08 17.23
CA SER A 323 -17.52 15.83 18.35
C SER A 323 -18.65 16.76 17.91
N GLU A 324 -19.60 17.00 18.80
CA GLU A 324 -20.54 18.12 18.69
C GLU A 324 -19.88 19.38 19.27
N ASN A 325 -19.93 20.48 18.50
CA ASN A 325 -19.39 21.79 18.86
C ASN A 325 -20.40 22.56 19.72
N GLU A 326 -19.95 23.62 20.41
CA GLU A 326 -20.81 24.43 21.29
C GLU A 326 -22.02 25.06 20.57
N ASP A 327 -21.92 25.28 19.26
CA ASP A 327 -22.99 25.82 18.42
C ASP A 327 -23.96 24.75 17.86
N GLY A 328 -23.77 23.48 18.24
CA GLY A 328 -24.55 22.33 17.78
C GLY A 328 -24.16 21.81 16.39
N SER A 329 -23.11 22.38 15.76
CA SER A 329 -22.51 21.78 14.57
C SER A 329 -21.63 20.58 14.95
N ILE A 330 -21.32 19.71 13.99
CA ILE A 330 -20.54 18.51 14.20
C ILE A 330 -19.25 18.58 13.41
N THR A 331 -18.15 18.26 14.10
CA THR A 331 -16.84 18.08 13.50
C THR A 331 -16.74 16.69 12.90
N VAL A 332 -16.38 16.63 11.61
CA VAL A 332 -16.29 15.41 10.82
C VAL A 332 -14.86 15.26 10.31
N TYR A 333 -14.32 14.04 10.38
CA TYR A 333 -13.09 13.65 9.69
C TYR A 333 -13.46 12.77 8.50
N ASP A 334 -13.36 13.34 7.31
CA ASP A 334 -13.53 12.64 6.04
C ASP A 334 -12.14 12.25 5.51
N PRO A 335 -11.80 10.95 5.42
CA PRO A 335 -10.49 10.50 4.96
C PRO A 335 -10.23 10.75 3.47
N THR A 336 -11.25 11.19 2.72
CA THR A 336 -11.21 11.43 1.27
C THR A 336 -11.18 12.93 0.91
N SER A 337 -11.56 13.83 1.82
CA SER A 337 -11.73 15.25 1.51
C SER A 337 -11.29 16.17 2.66
N PRO A 338 -10.24 16.99 2.44
CA PRO A 338 -9.86 18.05 3.38
C PRO A 338 -10.95 19.10 3.55
N ASP A 339 -11.67 19.44 2.47
CA ASP A 339 -12.73 20.45 2.48
C ASP A 339 -13.93 20.00 3.35
N VAL A 340 -14.35 18.74 3.24
CA VAL A 340 -15.40 18.18 4.10
C VAL A 340 -14.96 18.17 5.56
N SER A 341 -13.70 17.83 5.82
CA SER A 341 -13.14 17.80 7.18
C SER A 341 -12.98 19.20 7.80
N ALA A 342 -12.78 20.23 6.98
CA ALA A 342 -12.68 21.62 7.42
C ALA A 342 -14.06 22.29 7.63
N HIS A 343 -15.14 21.63 7.23
CA HIS A 343 -16.50 22.18 7.32
C HIS A 343 -17.23 21.69 8.58
N PRO A 344 -17.79 22.59 9.41
CA PRO A 344 -18.69 22.18 10.48
C PRO A 344 -20.08 21.82 9.91
N TRP A 345 -20.60 20.65 10.27
CA TRP A 345 -21.83 20.12 9.66
C TRP A 345 -23.04 20.22 10.59
N ALA A 346 -24.21 20.55 10.06
CA ALA A 346 -25.45 20.39 10.81
C ALA A 346 -25.84 18.90 10.93
N ALA A 347 -26.28 18.47 12.12
CA ALA A 347 -26.70 17.09 12.37
C ALA A 347 -27.76 16.59 11.37
N ALA A 348 -28.71 17.45 10.98
CA ALA A 348 -29.74 17.12 10.01
C ALA A 348 -29.16 16.80 8.60
N THR A 349 -28.10 17.50 8.19
CA THR A 349 -27.43 17.25 6.90
C THR A 349 -26.72 15.90 6.91
N LEU A 350 -25.99 15.59 7.99
CA LEU A 350 -25.34 14.29 8.16
C LEU A 350 -26.36 13.16 8.25
N ALA A 351 -27.44 13.35 9.01
CA ALA A 351 -28.51 12.37 9.13
C ALA A 351 -29.19 12.09 7.79
N ALA A 352 -29.36 13.10 6.92
CA ALA A 352 -29.92 12.93 5.58
C ALA A 352 -28.97 12.20 4.61
N SER A 353 -27.66 12.15 4.92
CA SER A 353 -26.65 11.52 4.06
C SER A 353 -26.65 10.00 4.11
N THR A 354 -27.33 9.38 5.09
CA THR A 354 -27.30 7.93 5.31
C THR A 354 -28.61 7.41 5.92
N ASP A 355 -28.82 6.10 5.90
CA ASP A 355 -29.98 5.46 6.53
C ASP A 355 -29.69 4.93 7.94
N THR A 356 -28.42 4.63 8.23
CA THR A 356 -27.98 4.03 9.50
C THR A 356 -26.73 4.75 10.00
N ILE A 357 -26.65 4.95 11.32
CA ILE A 357 -25.44 5.49 11.97
C ILE A 357 -24.82 4.38 12.84
N HIS A 358 -23.48 4.35 12.88
CA HIS A 358 -22.72 3.29 13.52
C HIS A 358 -21.85 3.85 14.64
N ALA A 359 -22.25 3.63 15.89
CA ALA A 359 -21.57 4.13 17.07
C ALA A 359 -20.55 3.11 17.58
N LEU A 360 -19.34 3.58 17.87
CA LEU A 360 -18.25 2.84 18.49
C LEU A 360 -17.82 3.52 19.78
N SER A 361 -17.66 2.73 20.84
CA SER A 361 -17.17 3.21 22.14
C SER A 361 -16.31 2.16 22.82
N LEU A 362 -15.67 2.51 23.94
CA LEU A 362 -15.08 1.50 24.81
C LEU A 362 -16.19 0.69 25.51
N PRO A 363 -15.96 -0.60 25.80
CA PRO A 363 -16.85 -1.37 26.66
C PRO A 363 -17.05 -0.67 28.00
N LYS A 364 -18.30 -0.60 28.47
CA LYS A 364 -18.60 -0.06 29.81
C LYS A 364 -17.84 -0.88 30.85
N SER A 365 -17.18 -0.19 31.77
CA SER A 365 -16.59 -0.84 32.95
C SER A 365 -17.72 -1.33 33.87
N ASP A 366 -17.54 -2.47 34.52
CA ASP A 366 -18.55 -3.01 35.46
C ASP A 366 -18.86 -2.03 36.62
N ASP A 367 -18.00 -1.04 36.86
CA ASP A 367 -18.15 -0.02 37.90
C ASP A 367 -19.23 1.04 37.56
N ASP A 368 -19.62 1.21 36.29
CA ASP A 368 -20.65 2.17 35.88
C ASP A 368 -22.08 1.63 36.00
N ALA A 369 -22.25 0.31 36.17
CA ALA A 369 -23.55 -0.35 36.24
C ALA A 369 -24.30 -0.11 37.56
N ASP A 370 -23.59 0.31 38.62
CA ASP A 370 -24.17 0.54 39.95
C ASP A 370 -24.77 1.96 40.12
N SER A 371 -24.58 2.88 39.17
CA SER A 371 -25.13 4.25 39.29
C SER A 371 -26.59 4.39 38.85
N GLU A 372 -27.15 3.42 38.13
CA GLU A 372 -28.55 3.48 37.63
C GLU A 372 -29.57 2.77 38.53
N ASN A 373 -29.15 2.05 39.59
CA ASN A 373 -30.09 1.35 40.49
C ASN A 373 -30.34 2.05 41.83
N GLY A 374 -29.97 3.34 41.94
CA GLY A 374 -29.92 4.10 43.18
C GLY A 374 -31.11 5.01 43.49
N THR A 375 -32.33 4.79 42.99
CA THR A 375 -33.52 5.51 43.49
C THR A 375 -34.82 4.72 43.25
N ALA A 376 -35.08 3.70 44.07
CA ALA A 376 -36.43 3.14 44.20
C ALA A 376 -36.63 2.39 45.53
N GLU A 377 -36.31 3.03 46.67
CA GLU A 377 -36.79 2.56 47.98
C GLU A 377 -36.93 3.77 48.91
N ASP A 378 -38.14 4.31 49.02
CA ASP A 378 -38.94 4.30 50.26
C ASP A 378 -40.03 5.39 50.21
N ALA A 379 -41.23 4.98 49.84
CA ALA A 379 -42.45 5.73 50.11
C ALA A 379 -43.51 4.75 50.62
N ALA A 380 -43.20 4.08 51.73
CA ALA A 380 -44.18 3.36 52.50
C ALA A 380 -45.09 4.34 53.28
N THR A 381 -46.32 4.47 52.79
CA THR A 381 -47.57 4.51 53.56
C THR A 381 -47.50 5.00 55.01
N THR A 382 -47.95 6.23 55.25
CA THR A 382 -48.60 6.61 56.51
C THR A 382 -50.06 6.95 56.26
N THR A 383 -50.92 5.94 56.40
CA THR A 383 -52.29 6.13 56.89
C THR A 383 -52.23 6.53 58.37
N ASN A 384 -52.93 7.60 58.76
CA ASN A 384 -53.52 7.71 60.09
C ASN A 384 -54.67 8.72 60.09
N GLU A 385 -55.82 8.20 60.54
CA GLU A 385 -57.01 8.78 61.20
C GLU A 385 -57.77 9.97 60.61
#